data_AF-A0A654LXH9-F1
#
_entry.id   AF-A0A654LXH9-F1
#
_cell.length_a   1.000
_cell.length_b   1.000
_cell.length_c   1.000
_cell.angle_alpha   90.00
_cell.angle_beta   90.00
_cell.angle_gamma   90.00
#
_symmetry.space_group_name_H-M   'P 1'
#
loop_
_entity.id
_entity.type
_entity.pdbx_description
1 polymer ?
#
loop_
_entity_poly.entity_id
_entity_poly.type
_entity_poly.pdbx_seq_one_letter_code
_entity_poly.pdbx_strand_id
1 'polypeptide(L)'
;MVCEDHEVVAEFNIVQLGKHYSSDQLPPSMRDELAIATYAIKKVKGINVLGTGMSIHMKAKSIQDILKAIEYTHLSLMDIGISRIISSIHIDERYDKSQAVEER
;
A
#
# COMPACT_ATOMS: atom_id res chain seq x y z
N MET A 1 -9.28 -22.34 19.44
CA MET A 1 -9.39 -22.87 18.07
C MET A 1 -9.09 -21.69 17.16
N VAL A 2 -7.86 -21.58 16.67
CA VAL A 2 -7.44 -20.49 15.78
C VAL A 2 -7.66 -21.01 14.36
N CYS A 3 -8.47 -20.33 13.56
CA CYS A 3 -8.69 -20.72 12.17
C CYS A 3 -7.35 -20.71 11.41
N GLU A 4 -7.03 -21.79 10.70
CA GLU A 4 -5.74 -22.00 10.01
C GLU A 4 -5.51 -21.05 8.81
N ASP A 5 -6.55 -20.34 8.37
CA ASP A 5 -6.48 -19.32 7.32
C ASP A 5 -6.71 -17.91 7.91
N HIS A 6 -5.75 -17.48 8.73
CA HIS A 6 -5.71 -16.12 9.25
C HIS A 6 -5.17 -15.15 8.19
N GLU A 7 -5.97 -14.13 7.90
CA GLU A 7 -5.64 -13.11 6.91
C GLU A 7 -5.97 -11.73 7.46
N VAL A 8 -5.11 -10.79 7.12
CA VAL A 8 -5.21 -9.38 7.48
C VAL A 8 -5.54 -8.62 6.21
N VAL A 9 -6.62 -7.84 6.25
CA VAL A 9 -7.01 -6.95 5.16
C VAL A 9 -6.68 -5.53 5.57
N ALA A 10 -6.08 -4.76 4.67
CA ALA A 10 -5.78 -3.36 4.92
C ALA A 10 -6.18 -2.48 3.75
N GLU A 11 -6.73 -1.31 4.07
CA GLU A 11 -6.91 -0.21 3.13
C GLU A 11 -5.79 0.80 3.35
N PHE A 12 -5.12 1.17 2.28
CA PHE A 12 -3.99 2.08 2.27
C PHE A 12 -4.22 3.24 1.31
N ASN A 13 -4.09 4.45 1.85
CA ASN A 13 -4.23 5.70 1.14
C ASN A 13 -2.94 6.51 1.30
N ILE A 14 -2.48 7.11 0.20
CA ILE A 14 -1.24 7.86 0.18
C ILE A 14 -1.44 9.22 -0.48
N VAL A 15 -0.92 10.26 0.16
CA VAL A 15 -0.94 11.65 -0.31
C VAL A 15 0.49 12.17 -0.28
N GLN A 16 0.96 12.61 -1.43
CA GLN A 16 2.33 13.08 -1.61
C GLN A 16 2.33 14.60 -1.68
N LEU A 17 3.24 15.23 -0.94
CA LEU A 17 3.34 16.69 -0.84
C LEU A 17 4.79 17.12 -1.04
N GLY A 18 4.97 18.26 -1.69
CA GLY A 18 6.28 18.87 -1.93
C GLY A 18 7.14 18.00 -2.84
N LYS A 19 7.22 18.40 -4.11
CA LYS A 19 8.03 17.70 -5.10
C LYS A 19 9.13 18.61 -5.59
N HIS A 20 10.37 18.15 -5.48
CA HIS A 20 11.51 18.82 -6.09
C HIS A 20 11.69 18.28 -7.50
N TYR A 21 11.10 18.96 -8.48
CA TYR A 21 11.40 18.69 -9.88
C TYR A 21 12.68 19.41 -10.27
N SER A 22 13.68 18.66 -10.74
CA SER A 22 14.70 19.25 -11.61
C SER A 22 14.01 19.65 -12.91
N SER A 23 14.40 20.79 -13.49
CA SER A 23 13.72 21.46 -14.62
C SER A 23 13.51 20.62 -15.89
N ASP A 24 14.13 19.44 -15.97
CA ASP A 24 14.10 18.51 -17.11
C ASP A 24 13.06 17.38 -16.99
N GLN A 25 12.39 17.22 -15.85
CA GLN A 25 11.42 16.13 -15.63
C GLN A 25 10.00 16.66 -15.40
N LEU A 26 9.04 16.13 -16.18
CA LEU A 26 7.63 16.40 -15.94
C LEU A 26 7.18 15.80 -14.60
N PRO A 27 6.28 16.49 -13.89
CA PRO A 27 5.66 15.94 -12.70
C PRO A 27 4.96 14.60 -12.99
N PRO A 28 5.27 13.49 -12.27
CA PRO A 28 4.45 12.29 -12.37
C PRO A 28 3.03 12.66 -11.94
N SER A 29 2.06 12.20 -12.73
CA SER A 29 0.65 12.39 -12.41
C SER A 29 0.27 11.56 -11.19
N MET A 30 -0.87 11.87 -10.55
CA MET A 30 -1.39 11.05 -9.45
C MET A 30 -1.54 9.56 -9.83
N ARG A 31 -1.76 9.26 -11.11
CA ARG A 31 -1.82 7.87 -11.60
C ARG A 31 -0.45 7.20 -11.61
N ASP A 32 0.59 7.92 -12.03
CA ASP A 32 1.96 7.39 -12.07
C ASP A 32 2.47 7.12 -10.65
N GLU A 33 2.15 8.02 -9.72
CA GLU A 33 2.43 7.85 -8.29
C GLU A 33 1.76 6.60 -7.70
N LEU A 34 0.48 6.40 -8.00
CA LEU A 34 -0.27 5.22 -7.57
C LEU A 34 0.31 3.93 -8.17
N ALA A 35 0.76 3.99 -9.43
CA ALA A 35 1.41 2.87 -10.09
C ALA A 35 2.75 2.52 -9.42
N ILE A 36 3.55 3.52 -9.04
CA ILE A 36 4.81 3.32 -8.31
C ILE A 36 4.54 2.69 -6.95
N ALA A 37 3.55 3.21 -6.20
CA ALA A 37 3.17 2.64 -4.91
C ALA A 37 2.69 1.19 -5.05
N THR A 38 1.77 0.92 -5.98
CA THR A 38 1.27 -0.44 -6.24
C THR A 38 2.39 -1.40 -6.66
N TYR A 39 3.33 -0.93 -7.49
CA TYR A 39 4.49 -1.72 -7.90
C TYR A 39 5.44 -2.00 -6.74
N ALA A 40 5.66 -1.04 -5.85
CA ALA A 40 6.49 -1.21 -4.66
C ALA A 40 5.91 -2.27 -3.72
N ILE A 41 4.61 -2.21 -3.44
CA ILE A 41 3.92 -3.17 -2.56
C ILE A 41 4.00 -4.60 -3.15
N LYS A 42 3.83 -4.75 -4.46
CA LYS A 42 3.94 -6.05 -5.16
C LYS A 42 5.32 -6.71 -5.03
N LYS A 43 6.38 -5.98 -4.65
CA LYS A 43 7.69 -6.57 -4.39
C LYS A 43 7.75 -7.36 -3.08
N VAL A 44 6.82 -7.11 -2.16
CA VAL A 44 6.76 -7.83 -0.89
C VAL A 44 6.08 -9.18 -1.09
N LYS A 45 6.80 -10.26 -0.77
CA LYS A 45 6.27 -11.62 -0.88
C LYS A 45 5.13 -11.83 0.11
N GLY A 46 4.06 -12.49 -0.34
CA GLY A 46 2.93 -12.86 0.52
C GLY A 46 1.87 -11.78 0.68
N ILE A 47 1.92 -10.72 -0.13
CA ILE A 47 0.90 -9.66 -0.16
C ILE A 47 0.16 -9.70 -1.50
N ASN A 48 -1.17 -9.80 -1.42
CA ASN A 48 -2.04 -9.58 -2.56
C ASN A 48 -2.50 -8.13 -2.56
N VAL A 49 -2.33 -7.45 -3.70
CA VAL A 49 -2.64 -6.03 -3.86
C VAL A 49 -3.74 -5.86 -4.89
N LEU A 50 -4.79 -5.16 -4.51
CA LEU A 50 -5.86 -4.74 -5.40
C LEU A 50 -5.94 -3.21 -5.36
N GLY A 51 -5.40 -2.57 -6.39
CA GLY A 51 -5.50 -1.12 -6.55
C GLY A 51 -6.89 -0.76 -7.05
N THR A 52 -7.70 -0.11 -6.21
CA THR A 52 -8.92 0.56 -6.65
C THR A 52 -8.57 2.01 -6.98
N GLY A 53 -9.35 2.69 -7.84
CA GLY A 53 -9.02 4.04 -8.30
C GLY A 53 -8.91 5.11 -7.20
N MET A 54 -9.31 4.81 -5.96
CA MET A 54 -9.25 5.73 -4.81
C MET A 54 -8.37 5.21 -3.67
N SER A 55 -8.23 3.90 -3.50
CA SER A 55 -7.48 3.29 -2.39
C SER A 55 -6.80 1.98 -2.80
N ILE A 56 -5.72 1.64 -2.10
CA ILE A 56 -5.02 0.36 -2.29
C ILE A 56 -5.52 -0.62 -1.23
N HIS A 57 -6.07 -1.75 -1.67
CA HIS A 57 -6.38 -2.86 -0.77
C HIS A 57 -5.23 -3.86 -0.76
N MET A 58 -4.84 -4.27 0.44
CA MET A 58 -3.79 -5.26 0.68
C MET A 58 -4.37 -6.42 1.48
N LYS A 59 -3.96 -7.63 1.13
CA LYS A 59 -4.26 -8.84 1.89
C LYS A 59 -2.95 -9.55 2.20
N ALA A 60 -2.72 -9.86 3.47
CA ALA A 60 -1.50 -10.53 3.93
C ALA A 60 -1.81 -11.54 5.03
N LYS A 61 -0.82 -12.39 5.36
CA LYS A 61 -0.92 -13.32 6.50
C LYS A 61 -0.61 -12.68 7.84
N SER A 62 -0.05 -11.47 7.84
CA SER A 62 0.39 -10.78 9.05
C SER A 62 0.36 -9.26 8.89
N ILE A 63 0.12 -8.54 9.99
CA ILE A 63 0.23 -7.08 10.04
C ILE A 63 1.66 -6.64 9.69
N GLN A 64 2.67 -7.41 10.07
CA GLN A 64 4.08 -7.10 9.81
C GLN A 64 4.37 -7.02 8.31
N ASP A 65 3.75 -7.88 7.50
CA ASP A 65 3.93 -7.83 6.05
C ASP A 65 3.27 -6.57 5.46
N ILE A 66 2.08 -6.21 5.92
CA ILE A 66 1.41 -4.96 5.55
C ILE A 66 2.30 -3.74 5.85
N LEU A 67 2.88 -3.68 7.05
CA LEU A 67 3.74 -2.57 7.45
C LEU A 67 5.02 -2.50 6.61
N LYS A 68 5.64 -3.64 6.29
CA LYS A 68 6.79 -3.70 5.35
C LYS A 68 6.42 -3.16 3.97
N ALA A 69 5.25 -3.52 3.45
CA ALA A 69 4.77 -3.00 2.17
C ALA A 69 4.65 -1.47 2.15
N ILE A 70 4.13 -0.89 3.23
CA ILE A 70 4.05 0.56 3.38
C ILE A 70 5.45 1.17 3.44
N GLU A 71 6.36 0.59 4.22
CA GLU A 71 7.76 1.05 4.31
C GLU A 71 8.43 1.08 2.92
N TYR A 72 8.35 -0.01 2.15
CA TYR A 72 8.88 -0.08 0.79
C TYR A 72 8.25 0.96 -0.14
N THR A 73 6.97 1.26 0.05
CA THR A 73 6.27 2.30 -0.71
C THR A 73 6.82 3.68 -0.38
N HIS A 74 7.00 3.99 0.91
CA HIS A 74 7.56 5.27 1.33
C HIS A 74 8.98 5.47 0.78
N LEU A 75 9.83 4.45 0.88
CA LEU A 75 11.19 4.50 0.35
C LEU A 75 11.20 4.75 -1.17
N SER A 76 10.38 4.01 -1.92
CA SER A 76 10.29 4.15 -3.38
C SER A 76 9.83 5.55 -3.82
N LEU A 77 9.00 6.21 -3.00
CA LEU A 77 8.50 7.56 -3.26
C LEU A 77 9.51 8.64 -2.84
N MET A 78 10.25 8.42 -1.76
CA MET A 78 11.36 9.30 -1.38
C MET A 78 12.48 9.26 -2.44
N ASP A 79 12.77 8.09 -3.01
CA ASP A 79 13.79 7.92 -4.06
C ASP A 79 13.51 8.75 -5.32
N ILE A 80 12.23 9.05 -5.60
CA ILE A 80 11.82 9.90 -6.74
C ILE A 80 11.68 11.39 -6.38
N GLY A 81 12.17 11.81 -5.21
CA GLY A 81 12.25 13.22 -4.81
C GLY A 81 11.00 13.79 -4.15
N ILE A 82 10.10 12.94 -3.63
CA ILE A 82 8.96 13.39 -2.82
C ILE A 82 9.47 13.73 -1.42
N SER A 83 9.27 14.99 -1.02
CA SER A 83 9.77 15.51 0.26
C SER A 83 8.88 15.19 1.44
N ARG A 84 7.58 14.95 1.21
CA ARG A 84 6.62 14.64 2.27
C ARG A 84 5.58 13.63 1.80
N ILE A 85 5.38 12.60 2.60
CA ILE A 85 4.40 11.54 2.36
C ILE A 85 3.47 11.50 3.57
N ILE A 86 2.17 11.64 3.32
CA ILE A 86 1.11 11.42 4.31
C ILE A 86 0.41 10.12 3.92
N SER A 87 0.40 9.17 4.84
CA SER A 87 -0.20 7.86 4.60
C SER A 87 -1.23 7.57 5.68
N SER A 88 -2.36 7.03 5.24
CA SER A 88 -3.43 6.56 6.13
C SER A 88 -3.62 5.07 5.89
N ILE A 89 -3.67 4.29 6.97
CA ILE A 89 -3.92 2.86 6.92
C ILE A 89 -5.09 2.50 7.84
N HIS A 90 -6.03 1.73 7.30
CA HIS A 90 -7.02 1.01 8.08
C HIS A 90 -6.72 -0.48 8.00
N ILE A 91 -6.55 -1.12 9.14
CA ILE A 91 -6.32 -2.57 9.26
C ILE A 91 -7.59 -3.21 9.82
N ASP A 92 -8.09 -4.19 9.09
CA ASP A 92 -9.18 -5.06 9.50
C ASP A 92 -8.59 -6.46 9.71
N GLU A 93 -8.53 -6.88 10.98
CA GLU A 93 -8.01 -8.17 11.38
C GLU A 93 -9.07 -8.89 12.22
N ARG A 94 -9.45 -10.08 11.76
CA ARG A 94 -10.46 -10.91 12.42
C ARG A 94 -9.88 -12.27 12.75
N TYR A 95 -10.11 -12.70 13.98
CA TYR A 95 -9.69 -14.01 14.48
C TYR A 95 -10.86 -15.01 14.55
N ASP A 96 -12.09 -14.53 14.36
CA ASP A 96 -13.31 -15.32 14.44
C ASP A 96 -13.75 -15.91 13.10
N LYS A 97 -13.36 -15.29 11.97
CA LYS A 97 -13.66 -15.73 10.60
C LYS A 97 -12.53 -15.31 9.64
N SER A 98 -12.29 -16.12 8.61
CA SER A 98 -11.41 -15.74 7.49
C SER A 98 -12.09 -14.65 6.63
N GLN A 99 -11.34 -13.62 6.22
CA GLN A 99 -11.85 -12.57 5.34
C GLN A 99 -11.47 -12.84 3.88
N ALA A 100 -12.45 -13.17 3.05
CA ALA A 100 -12.33 -13.02 1.60
C ALA A 100 -12.64 -11.56 1.22
N VAL A 101 -11.79 -10.95 0.37
CA VAL A 101 -12.00 -9.59 -0.17
C VAL A 101 -13.31 -9.50 -0.98
N GLU A 102 -13.85 -10.64 -1.43
CA GLU A 102 -15.10 -10.75 -2.18
C GLU A 102 -16.38 -10.67 -1.32
N GLU A 103 -16.31 -10.81 0.01
CA GLU A 103 -17.49 -10.78 0.89
C GLU A 103 -17.90 -9.38 1.40
N ARG A 104 -17.39 -8.31 0.76
CA ARG A 104 -17.79 -6.93 1.09
C ARG A 104 -18.82 -6.37 0.12
#